data_AF-A0A2N0Z9A2-F1
#
_entry.id   AF-A0A2N0Z9A2-F1
#
_cell.length_a   1.000
_cell.length_b   1.000
_cell.length_c   1.000
_cell.angle_alpha   90.00
_cell.angle_beta   90.00
_cell.angle_gamma   90.00
#
_symmetry.space_group_name_H-M   'P 1'
#
loop_
_entity.id
_entity.type
_entity.pdbx_description
1 polymer ?
#
loop_
_entity_poly.entity_id
_entity_poly.type
_entity_poly.pdbx_seq_one_letter_code
_entity_poly.pdbx_strand_id
1 'polypeptide(L)'
;MEQKKKEKTYDETNLIKIEGQGRTKEDICLSYLEFINSGFSLTIEEIASYLRCTYQYVLDKIVPEVPHIRITEVSKLMLFKYAIEHDLDEEISSLFVKRILFHRGEFQRYVCNSAESVISFKRFYERDFEAEVVLQMKQKLAILNQKSTGKSITFEKYMQRVMDSFMWRHFKNEPITKPKIDIFPPQLFSQRDLMNIFGVNHKVEFYRHLDTLGINKVKLNNLVRYRVDEVEETFQARMYITAFLHLKNKHGEEYMTVIQKRALELLD
;
A
#
# COMPACT_ATOMS: atom_id res chain seq x y z
N MET A 1 14.75 -32.03 34.47
CA MET A 1 15.62 -31.18 33.63
C MET A 1 14.84 -29.92 33.28
N GLU A 2 15.03 -28.85 34.05
CA GLU A 2 14.46 -27.55 33.73
C GLU A 2 15.19 -26.96 32.51
N GLN A 3 14.47 -26.77 31.41
CA GLN A 3 14.97 -25.98 30.29
C GLN A 3 15.02 -24.52 30.72
N LYS A 4 16.21 -24.04 31.10
CA LYS A 4 16.49 -22.60 31.23
C LYS A 4 16.12 -21.93 29.90
N LYS A 5 15.06 -21.12 29.91
CA LYS A 5 14.77 -20.13 28.88
C LYS A 5 16.04 -19.32 28.65
N LYS A 6 16.69 -19.48 27.51
CA LYS A 6 17.73 -18.54 27.07
C LYS A 6 17.04 -17.18 26.99
N GLU A 7 17.45 -16.25 27.86
CA GLU A 7 17.15 -14.84 27.68
C GLU A 7 17.65 -14.44 26.30
N LYS A 8 16.72 -14.13 25.40
CA LYS A 8 17.08 -13.45 24.15
C LYS A 8 17.59 -12.08 24.56
N THR A 9 18.91 -11.88 24.52
CA THR A 9 19.49 -10.54 24.48
C THR A 9 18.95 -9.86 23.23
N TYR A 10 17.99 -8.96 23.46
CA TYR A 10 17.36 -8.18 22.41
C TYR A 10 18.34 -7.06 22.07
N ASP A 11 19.28 -7.33 21.16
CA ASP A 11 20.18 -6.30 20.64
C ASP A 11 19.41 -5.49 19.60
N GLU A 12 18.90 -4.32 20.02
CA GLU A 12 18.13 -3.43 19.16
C GLU A 12 19.11 -2.60 18.32
N THR A 13 19.59 -3.17 17.22
CA THR A 13 20.58 -2.53 16.34
C THR A 13 20.10 -1.17 15.81
N ASN A 14 18.79 -0.99 15.66
CA ASN A 14 18.16 0.25 15.20
C ASN A 14 17.69 1.18 16.33
N LEU A 15 18.01 0.86 17.60
CA LEU A 15 17.74 1.76 18.73
C LEU A 15 18.79 2.87 18.76
N ILE A 16 18.32 4.11 18.62
CA ILE A 16 19.15 5.29 18.86
C ILE A 16 19.09 5.62 20.36
N LYS A 17 20.24 5.51 21.01
CA LYS A 17 20.39 5.80 22.43
C LYS A 17 20.62 7.29 22.64
N ILE A 18 19.83 7.88 23.54
CA ILE A 18 20.06 9.22 24.05
C ILE A 18 20.85 9.07 25.35
N GLU A 19 22.16 9.30 25.25
CA GLU A 19 23.09 9.14 26.37
C GLU A 19 22.86 10.21 27.44
N GLY A 20 22.56 9.78 28.67
CA GLY A 20 22.34 10.68 29.80
C GLY A 20 23.57 10.89 30.69
N GLN A 21 24.60 10.04 30.57
CA GLN A 21 25.75 10.08 31.47
C GLN A 21 26.53 11.39 31.29
N GLY A 22 26.67 12.15 32.39
CA GLY A 22 27.40 13.42 32.41
C GLY A 22 26.66 14.61 31.77
N ARG A 23 25.38 14.44 31.40
CA ARG A 23 24.54 15.52 30.85
C ARG A 23 23.58 16.08 31.88
N THR A 24 23.21 17.35 31.75
CA THR A 24 22.15 17.93 32.58
C THR A 24 20.78 17.40 32.14
N LYS A 25 19.76 17.55 32.99
CA LYS A 25 18.38 17.17 32.63
C LYS A 25 17.88 17.96 31.42
N GLU A 26 18.26 19.23 31.34
CA GLU A 26 17.92 20.12 30.23
C GLU A 26 18.56 19.64 28.92
N ASP A 27 19.85 19.30 28.92
CA ASP A 27 20.53 18.75 27.73
C ASP A 27 19.88 17.46 27.23
N ILE A 28 19.42 16.61 28.14
CA ILE A 28 18.71 15.38 27.80
C ILE A 28 17.37 15.71 27.13
N CYS A 29 16.59 16.63 27.71
CA CYS A 29 15.32 17.08 27.12
C CYS A 29 15.52 17.68 25.72
N LEU A 30 16.51 18.57 25.56
CA LEU A 30 16.87 19.16 24.27
C LEU A 30 17.26 18.10 23.23
N SER A 31 17.99 17.06 23.64
CA SER A 31 18.34 15.94 22.75
C SER A 31 17.10 15.19 22.25
N TYR A 32 16.12 14.91 23.12
CA TYR A 32 14.86 14.30 22.69
C TYR A 32 14.08 15.19 21.71
N LEU A 33 14.01 16.50 21.99
CA LEU A 33 13.33 17.46 21.13
C LEU A 33 14.01 17.56 19.75
N GLU A 34 15.34 17.54 19.70
CA GLU A 34 16.09 17.48 18.44
C GLU A 34 15.68 16.27 17.61
N PHE A 35 15.61 15.08 18.21
CA PHE A 35 15.15 13.88 17.51
C PHE A 35 13.69 14.02 17.05
N ILE A 36 12.78 14.47 17.90
CA ILE A 36 11.37 14.66 17.53
C ILE A 36 11.24 15.62 16.34
N ASN A 37 11.94 16.76 16.39
CA ASN A 37 11.97 17.76 15.33
C ASN A 37 12.63 17.25 14.05
N SER A 38 13.58 16.31 14.16
CA SER A 38 14.20 15.66 13.00
C SER A 38 13.32 14.61 12.32
N GLY A 39 12.16 14.26 12.90
CA GLY A 39 11.18 13.35 12.29
C GLY A 39 10.81 12.11 13.10
N PHE A 40 11.31 11.98 14.35
CA PHE A 40 10.92 10.90 15.27
C PHE A 40 9.56 11.21 15.94
N SER A 41 8.50 11.14 15.15
CA SER A 41 7.12 11.41 15.62
C SER A 41 6.16 10.24 15.41
N LEU A 42 6.56 9.20 14.67
CA LEU A 42 5.66 8.12 14.31
C LEU A 42 5.58 7.10 15.45
N THR A 43 4.36 6.85 15.93
CA THR A 43 4.08 5.96 17.06
C THR A 43 3.81 4.52 16.63
N ILE A 44 3.88 3.58 17.59
CA ILE A 44 3.49 2.18 17.33
C ILE A 44 2.02 2.09 16.94
N GLU A 45 1.14 2.87 17.58
CA GLU A 45 -0.29 2.85 17.26
C GLU A 45 -0.57 3.32 15.83
N GLU A 46 0.13 4.36 15.35
CA GLU A 46 0.02 4.81 13.96
C GLU A 46 0.51 3.76 12.97
N ILE A 47 1.67 3.13 13.23
CA ILE A 47 2.18 2.04 12.38
C ILE A 47 1.21 0.86 12.38
N ALA A 48 0.71 0.46 13.56
CA ALA A 48 -0.23 -0.64 13.70
C ALA A 48 -1.54 -0.34 12.95
N SER A 49 -2.04 0.89 13.05
CA SER A 49 -3.21 1.37 12.33
C SER A 49 -2.99 1.34 10.82
N TYR A 50 -1.88 1.91 10.33
CA TYR A 50 -1.52 1.94 8.91
C TYR A 50 -1.37 0.53 8.32
N LEU A 51 -0.58 -0.33 8.98
CA LEU A 51 -0.39 -1.72 8.58
C LEU A 51 -1.59 -2.61 8.93
N ARG A 52 -2.67 -2.07 9.52
CA ARG A 52 -3.85 -2.83 9.98
C ARG A 52 -3.46 -4.08 10.76
N CYS A 53 -2.52 -3.97 11.68
CA CYS A 53 -1.93 -5.09 12.43
C CYS A 53 -2.01 -4.84 13.94
N THR A 54 -1.54 -5.80 14.74
CA THR A 54 -1.52 -5.67 16.19
C THR A 54 -0.30 -4.86 16.65
N TYR A 55 -0.42 -4.22 17.81
CA TYR A 55 0.72 -3.56 18.48
C TYR A 55 1.93 -4.50 18.61
N GLN A 56 1.68 -5.76 19.00
CA GLN A 56 2.72 -6.78 19.15
C GLN A 56 3.44 -7.08 17.84
N TYR A 57 2.73 -7.08 16.70
CA TYR A 57 3.38 -7.27 15.40
C TYR A 57 4.40 -6.16 15.12
N VAL A 58 4.09 -4.91 15.45
CA VAL A 58 5.03 -3.79 15.27
C VAL A 58 6.26 -3.97 16.16
N LEU A 59 6.08 -4.37 17.42
CA LEU A 59 7.20 -4.68 18.32
C LEU A 59 8.10 -5.79 17.77
N ASP A 60 7.51 -6.87 17.28
CA ASP A 60 8.28 -8.06 16.90
C ASP A 60 8.92 -7.96 15.51
N LYS A 61 8.35 -7.14 14.61
CA LYS A 61 8.71 -7.12 13.17
C LYS A 61 9.16 -5.77 12.63
N ILE A 62 8.84 -4.67 13.29
CA ILE A 62 9.17 -3.32 12.79
C ILE A 62 10.22 -2.65 13.68
N VAL A 63 10.10 -2.73 15.01
CA VAL A 63 11.13 -2.21 15.95
C VAL A 63 12.55 -2.68 15.61
N PRO A 64 12.80 -3.96 15.26
CA PRO A 64 14.14 -4.42 14.93
C PRO A 64 14.69 -3.83 13.63
N GLU A 65 13.84 -3.34 12.73
CA GLU A 65 14.18 -3.01 11.34
C GLU A 65 14.20 -1.51 11.06
N VAL A 66 13.60 -0.70 11.92
CA VAL A 66 13.41 0.74 11.69
C VAL A 66 14.05 1.56 12.82
N PRO A 67 14.85 2.59 12.48
CA PRO A 67 15.41 3.53 13.45
C PRO A 67 14.34 4.12 14.38
N HIS A 68 14.60 4.02 15.68
CA HIS A 68 13.68 4.51 16.70
C HIS A 68 14.41 4.99 17.95
N ILE A 69 13.75 5.86 18.71
CA ILE A 69 14.17 6.27 20.05
C ILE A 69 13.21 5.68 21.09
N ARG A 70 13.69 5.54 22.32
CA ARG A 70 12.88 5.11 23.47
C ARG A 70 12.81 6.21 24.50
N ILE A 71 11.60 6.51 24.96
CA ILE A 71 11.38 7.42 26.09
C ILE A 71 11.17 6.54 27.33
N THR A 72 12.08 6.66 28.29
CA THR A 72 11.98 5.98 29.58
C THR A 72 11.01 6.72 30.51
N GLU A 73 10.51 6.06 31.56
CA GLU A 73 9.66 6.74 32.56
C GLU A 73 10.36 7.94 33.21
N VAL A 74 11.67 7.84 33.45
CA VAL A 74 12.46 8.94 34.01
C VAL A 74 12.55 10.10 32.99
N SER A 75 12.86 9.79 31.74
CA SER A 75 12.92 10.79 30.66
C SER A 75 11.56 11.46 30.43
N LYS A 76 10.47 10.70 30.51
CA LYS A 76 9.10 11.20 30.39
C LYS A 76 8.78 12.24 31.46
N LEU A 77 9.11 11.97 32.72
CA LEU A 77 8.92 12.93 33.81
C LEU A 77 9.73 14.22 33.59
N MET A 78 10.96 14.09 33.10
CA MET A 78 11.81 15.25 32.77
C MET A 78 11.23 16.07 31.62
N LEU A 79 10.78 15.40 30.56
CA LEU A 79 10.20 16.03 29.37
C LEU A 79 8.90 16.77 29.70
N PHE A 80 7.99 16.18 30.49
CA PHE A 80 6.77 16.87 30.90
C PHE A 80 7.04 18.09 31.76
N LYS A 81 7.99 17.98 32.70
CA LYS A 81 8.38 19.13 33.51
C LYS A 81 8.94 20.25 32.63
N TYR A 82 9.85 19.92 31.72
CA TYR A 82 10.42 20.85 30.76
C TYR A 82 9.35 21.49 29.87
N ALA A 83 8.38 20.71 29.39
CA ALA A 83 7.26 21.21 28.60
C ALA A 83 6.43 22.27 29.30
N ILE A 84 6.15 22.09 30.60
CA ILE A 84 5.42 23.05 31.42
C ILE A 84 6.25 24.31 31.68
N GLU A 85 7.54 24.16 31.97
CA GLU A 85 8.44 25.29 32.26
C GLU A 85 8.71 26.17 31.02
N HIS A 86 8.63 25.58 29.82
CA HIS A 86 8.97 26.24 28.56
C HIS A 86 7.78 26.41 27.60
N ASP A 87 6.55 26.16 28.06
CA ASP A 87 5.31 26.28 27.27
C ASP A 87 5.39 25.60 25.89
N LEU A 88 5.82 24.33 25.90
CA LEU A 88 5.95 23.55 24.66
C LEU A 88 4.60 23.21 24.05
N ASP A 89 4.57 23.18 22.72
CA ASP A 89 3.42 22.80 21.92
C ASP A 89 2.81 21.44 22.35
N GLU A 90 1.47 21.37 22.32
CA GLU A 90 0.71 20.20 22.78
C GLU A 90 0.93 18.98 21.86
N GLU A 91 1.13 19.18 20.56
CA GLU A 91 1.40 18.11 19.60
C GLU A 91 2.71 17.41 19.95
N ILE A 92 3.76 18.19 20.22
CA ILE A 92 5.07 17.66 20.66
C ILE A 92 4.93 16.98 22.03
N SER A 93 4.25 17.63 22.97
CA SER A 93 4.11 17.14 24.35
C SER A 93 3.33 15.81 24.42
N SER A 94 2.38 15.60 23.50
CA SER A 94 1.62 14.35 23.40
C SER A 94 2.50 13.13 23.09
N LEU A 95 3.64 13.34 22.43
CA LEU A 95 4.58 12.27 22.07
C LEU A 95 5.33 11.74 23.30
N PHE A 96 5.48 12.52 24.37
CA PHE A 96 6.20 12.11 25.58
C PHE A 96 5.50 10.96 26.33
N VAL A 97 4.20 10.78 26.10
CA VAL A 97 3.45 9.64 26.65
C VAL A 97 3.92 8.31 26.05
N LYS A 98 4.50 8.36 24.84
CA LYS A 98 4.83 7.19 24.03
C LYS A 98 6.19 6.64 24.39
N ARG A 99 6.27 5.31 24.49
CA ARG A 99 7.51 4.62 24.86
C ARG A 99 8.53 4.55 23.71
N ILE A 100 8.04 4.48 22.47
CA ILE A 100 8.86 4.31 21.26
C ILE A 100 8.36 5.30 20.21
N LEU A 101 9.29 6.03 19.60
CA LEU A 101 9.04 6.91 18.46
C LEU A 101 9.95 6.51 17.31
N PHE A 102 9.38 6.35 16.12
CA PHE A 102 10.09 6.01 14.89
C PHE A 102 10.31 7.23 14.02
N HIS A 103 11.39 7.22 13.26
CA HIS A 103 11.58 8.22 12.21
C HIS A 103 10.61 7.96 11.04
N ARG A 104 9.70 8.90 10.77
CA ARG A 104 8.63 8.74 9.78
C ARG A 104 9.16 8.40 8.37
N GLY A 105 10.19 9.12 7.92
CA GLY A 105 10.80 8.89 6.61
C GLY A 105 11.52 7.53 6.50
N GLU A 106 12.08 7.03 7.61
CA GLU A 106 12.79 5.74 7.59
C GLU A 106 11.79 4.58 7.59
N PHE A 107 10.68 4.71 8.32
CA PHE A 107 9.57 3.75 8.21
C PHE A 107 9.03 3.66 6.79
N GLN A 108 8.81 4.80 6.11
CA GLN A 108 8.33 4.80 4.73
C GLN A 108 9.31 4.12 3.77
N ARG A 109 10.62 4.44 3.89
CA ARG A 109 11.69 3.78 3.12
C ARG A 109 11.74 2.28 3.39
N TYR A 110 11.62 1.88 4.64
CA TYR A 110 11.57 0.46 5.03
C TYR A 110 10.43 -0.26 4.32
N VAL A 111 9.21 0.29 4.33
CA VAL A 111 8.06 -0.30 3.65
C VAL A 111 8.32 -0.41 2.15
N CYS A 112 8.82 0.64 1.50
CA CYS A 112 9.09 0.61 0.05
C CYS A 112 10.16 -0.41 -0.35
N ASN A 113 11.20 -0.59 0.49
CA ASN A 113 12.32 -1.47 0.19
C ASN A 113 12.08 -2.93 0.57
N SER A 114 11.24 -3.19 1.58
CA SER A 114 11.05 -4.52 2.16
C SER A 114 9.73 -5.16 1.77
N ALA A 115 8.78 -4.38 1.23
CA ALA A 115 7.51 -4.91 0.79
C ALA A 115 7.54 -5.29 -0.70
N GLU A 116 6.94 -6.44 -1.00
CA GLU A 116 6.71 -6.88 -2.36
C GLU A 116 5.34 -6.41 -2.84
N SER A 117 5.26 -5.92 -4.07
CA SER A 117 3.98 -5.67 -4.74
C SER A 117 3.62 -6.86 -5.62
N VAL A 118 2.49 -7.51 -5.32
CA VAL A 118 1.94 -8.60 -6.13
C VAL A 118 0.77 -8.06 -6.94
N ILE A 119 0.97 -8.00 -8.25
CA ILE A 119 0.01 -7.45 -9.22
C ILE A 119 -0.54 -8.64 -9.98
N SER A 120 -1.87 -8.80 -10.01
CA SER A 120 -2.53 -9.84 -10.82
C SER A 120 -3.03 -9.33 -12.16
N PHE A 121 -3.26 -8.02 -12.30
CA PHE A 121 -3.74 -7.42 -13.54
C PHE A 121 -3.09 -6.07 -13.77
N LYS A 122 -2.82 -5.74 -15.04
CA LYS A 122 -2.48 -4.38 -15.44
C LYS A 122 -3.79 -3.59 -15.59
N ARG A 123 -3.92 -2.51 -14.83
CA ARG A 123 -5.01 -1.55 -14.95
C ARG A 123 -4.63 -0.52 -16.01
N PHE A 124 -5.57 -0.21 -16.91
CA PHE A 124 -5.50 0.92 -17.81
C PHE A 124 -6.64 1.89 -17.52
N TYR A 125 -6.33 3.16 -17.59
CA TYR A 125 -7.28 4.26 -17.48
C TYR A 125 -7.65 4.77 -18.85
N GLU A 126 -8.78 5.47 -18.95
CA GLU A 126 -9.18 6.16 -20.18
C GLU A 126 -8.06 7.07 -20.71
N ARG A 127 -7.35 7.76 -19.81
CA ARG A 127 -6.19 8.62 -20.12
C ARG A 127 -4.97 7.89 -20.67
N ASP A 128 -4.91 6.57 -20.55
CA ASP A 128 -3.82 5.78 -21.13
C ASP A 128 -4.04 5.57 -22.63
N PHE A 129 -5.23 5.90 -23.15
CA PHE A 129 -5.60 5.82 -24.56
C PHE A 129 -5.61 7.20 -25.20
N GLU A 130 -5.45 7.25 -26.53
CA GLU A 130 -5.56 8.50 -27.28
C GLU A 130 -7.00 9.03 -27.20
N ALA A 131 -7.14 10.33 -26.95
CA ALA A 131 -8.45 10.95 -26.75
C ALA A 131 -9.40 10.74 -27.94
N GLU A 132 -8.86 10.74 -29.16
CA GLU A 132 -9.66 10.49 -30.37
C GLU A 132 -10.22 9.07 -30.41
N VAL A 133 -9.42 8.06 -30.05
CA VAL A 133 -9.85 6.66 -30.02
C VAL A 133 -10.94 6.45 -28.98
N VAL A 134 -10.75 7.01 -27.78
CA VAL A 134 -11.77 6.96 -26.72
C VAL A 134 -13.09 7.56 -27.19
N LEU A 135 -13.04 8.73 -27.86
CA LEU A 135 -14.23 9.38 -28.40
C LEU A 135 -14.93 8.51 -29.45
N GLN A 136 -14.17 7.96 -30.40
CA GLN A 136 -14.71 7.07 -31.44
C GLN A 136 -15.36 5.83 -30.84
N MET A 137 -14.72 5.18 -29.87
CA MET A 137 -15.27 4.02 -29.19
C MET A 137 -16.59 4.35 -28.47
N LYS A 138 -16.64 5.48 -27.74
CA LYS A 138 -17.87 5.94 -27.06
C LYS A 138 -19.00 6.21 -28.06
N GLN A 139 -18.70 6.85 -29.19
CA GLN A 139 -19.69 7.10 -30.25
C GLN A 139 -20.21 5.80 -30.88
N LYS A 140 -19.30 4.90 -31.29
CA LYS A 140 -19.68 3.60 -31.88
C LYS A 140 -20.49 2.75 -30.90
N LEU A 141 -20.11 2.73 -29.62
CA LEU A 141 -20.84 2.02 -28.57
C LEU A 141 -22.26 2.58 -28.39
N ALA A 142 -22.43 3.91 -28.44
CA ALA A 142 -23.74 4.54 -28.35
C ALA A 142 -24.67 4.10 -29.50
N ILE A 143 -24.15 4.08 -30.74
CA ILE A 143 -24.89 3.61 -31.92
C ILE A 143 -25.29 2.13 -31.75
N LEU A 144 -24.36 1.30 -31.27
CA LEU A 144 -24.59 -0.13 -31.09
C LEU A 144 -25.66 -0.41 -30.02
N ASN A 145 -25.62 0.34 -28.91
CA ASN A 145 -26.63 0.28 -27.85
C ASN A 145 -28.00 0.78 -28.28
N GLN A 146 -28.09 1.76 -29.19
CA GLN A 146 -29.35 2.21 -29.78
C GLN A 146 -29.98 1.16 -30.70
N LYS A 147 -29.17 0.37 -31.41
CA LYS A 147 -29.63 -0.66 -32.35
C LYS A 147 -29.98 -1.99 -31.67
N SER A 148 -29.44 -2.27 -30.49
CA SER A 148 -29.71 -3.53 -29.79
C SER A 148 -30.99 -3.45 -28.96
N THR A 149 -31.87 -4.46 -29.08
CA THR A 149 -33.07 -4.63 -28.23
C THR A 149 -32.76 -5.25 -26.86
N GLY A 150 -31.49 -5.51 -26.56
CA GLY A 150 -31.01 -6.14 -25.33
C GLY A 150 -30.48 -5.16 -24.28
N LYS A 151 -29.76 -5.68 -23.27
CA LYS A 151 -29.06 -4.85 -22.28
C LYS A 151 -27.94 -4.06 -22.96
N SER A 152 -27.95 -2.75 -22.78
CA SER A 152 -26.86 -1.87 -23.20
C SER A 152 -25.53 -2.32 -22.59
N ILE A 153 -24.48 -2.32 -23.41
CA ILE A 153 -23.12 -2.61 -22.99
C ILE A 153 -22.49 -1.30 -22.55
N THR A 154 -21.96 -1.27 -21.32
CA THR A 154 -21.22 -0.11 -20.83
C THR A 154 -19.82 -0.07 -21.43
N PHE A 155 -19.18 1.10 -21.42
CA PHE A 155 -17.84 1.26 -21.96
C PHE A 155 -16.82 0.33 -21.27
N GLU A 156 -16.95 0.14 -19.96
CA GLU A 156 -16.18 -0.81 -19.13
C GLU A 156 -16.32 -2.25 -19.63
N LYS A 157 -17.56 -2.71 -19.81
CA LYS A 157 -17.83 -4.08 -20.27
C LYS A 157 -17.33 -4.30 -21.69
N TYR A 158 -17.50 -3.30 -22.55
CA TYR A 158 -16.99 -3.34 -23.91
C TYR A 158 -15.47 -3.48 -23.91
N MET A 159 -14.78 -2.67 -23.12
CA MET A 159 -13.33 -2.73 -23.08
C MET A 159 -12.78 -3.97 -22.39
N GLN A 160 -13.46 -4.50 -21.38
CA GLN A 160 -13.11 -5.81 -20.84
C GLN A 160 -13.21 -6.88 -21.94
N ARG A 161 -14.24 -6.82 -22.80
CA ARG A 161 -14.37 -7.71 -23.96
C ARG A 161 -13.23 -7.53 -24.97
N VAL A 162 -12.74 -6.30 -25.19
CA VAL A 162 -11.54 -6.06 -26.01
C VAL A 162 -10.33 -6.75 -25.39
N MET A 163 -10.09 -6.58 -24.08
CA MET A 163 -8.98 -7.22 -23.37
C MET A 163 -9.08 -8.75 -23.41
N ASP A 164 -10.28 -9.28 -23.19
CA ASP A 164 -10.56 -10.71 -23.23
C ASP A 164 -10.36 -11.29 -24.63
N SER A 165 -10.45 -10.48 -25.69
CA SER A 165 -10.20 -10.94 -27.07
C SER A 165 -8.74 -11.32 -27.35
N PHE A 166 -7.81 -10.87 -26.50
CA PHE A 166 -6.39 -11.23 -26.57
C PHE A 166 -6.06 -12.53 -25.83
N MET A 167 -7.07 -13.20 -25.26
CA MET A 167 -6.92 -14.36 -24.38
C MET A 167 -7.16 -15.68 -25.12
N TRP A 168 -6.30 -16.69 -24.91
CA TRP A 168 -6.50 -18.04 -25.45
C TRP A 168 -7.26 -18.96 -24.48
N ARG A 169 -7.82 -20.07 -24.97
CA ARG A 169 -8.71 -20.99 -24.21
C ARG A 169 -8.12 -21.62 -22.93
N HIS A 170 -6.80 -21.61 -22.77
CA HIS A 170 -6.09 -22.16 -21.61
C HIS A 170 -5.27 -21.09 -20.87
N PHE A 171 -5.67 -19.84 -21.00
CA PHE A 171 -4.96 -18.75 -20.37
C PHE A 171 -4.94 -18.92 -18.84
N LYS A 172 -3.73 -18.88 -18.26
CA LYS A 172 -3.53 -18.78 -16.83
C LYS A 172 -2.91 -17.43 -16.50
N ASN A 173 -3.56 -16.70 -15.62
CA ASN A 173 -3.06 -15.42 -15.17
C ASN A 173 -2.06 -15.63 -14.04
N GLU A 174 -0.78 -15.39 -14.31
CA GLU A 174 0.25 -15.45 -13.30
C GLU A 174 0.53 -14.04 -12.78
N PRO A 175 0.50 -13.81 -11.46
CA PRO A 175 0.80 -12.51 -10.91
C PRO A 175 2.29 -12.18 -11.05
N ILE A 176 2.62 -10.91 -11.30
CA ILE A 176 4.00 -10.43 -11.15
C ILE A 176 4.22 -10.00 -9.71
N THR A 177 5.31 -10.49 -9.14
CA THR A 177 5.85 -9.98 -7.88
C THR A 177 6.96 -8.99 -8.19
N LYS A 178 6.74 -7.72 -7.84
CA LYS A 178 7.80 -6.71 -7.80
C LYS A 178 8.42 -6.72 -6.40
N PRO A 179 9.75 -6.87 -6.26
CA PRO A 179 10.40 -7.01 -4.95
C PRO A 179 10.43 -5.71 -4.14
N LYS A 180 10.13 -4.56 -4.78
CA LYS A 180 10.08 -3.24 -4.13
C LYS A 180 8.84 -2.49 -4.58
N ILE A 181 8.42 -1.53 -3.76
CA ILE A 181 7.36 -0.58 -4.08
C ILE A 181 8.00 0.77 -4.39
N ASP A 182 7.66 1.33 -5.55
CA ASP A 182 8.23 2.59 -6.03
C ASP A 182 7.76 3.80 -5.19
N ILE A 183 6.50 3.76 -4.73
CA ILE A 183 5.83 4.86 -4.02
C ILE A 183 5.16 4.32 -2.75
N PHE A 184 5.40 4.98 -1.62
CA PHE A 184 4.79 4.61 -0.33
C PHE A 184 3.25 4.66 -0.44
N PRO A 185 2.53 3.54 -0.20
CA PRO A 185 1.08 3.54 -0.31
C PRO A 185 0.45 4.44 0.75
N PRO A 186 -0.48 5.34 0.40
CA PRO A 186 -1.10 6.23 1.38
C PRO A 186 -1.97 5.47 2.40
N GLN A 187 -2.59 4.36 1.97
CA GLN A 187 -3.41 3.53 2.82
C GLN A 187 -3.27 2.05 2.43
N LEU A 188 -3.37 1.19 3.44
CA LEU A 188 -3.41 -0.24 3.28
C LEU A 188 -4.65 -0.82 3.95
N PHE A 189 -5.20 -1.85 3.33
CA PHE A 189 -6.39 -2.56 3.80
C PHE A 189 -6.01 -3.97 4.20
N SER A 190 -6.54 -4.44 5.33
CA SER A 190 -6.53 -5.85 5.67
C SER A 190 -7.62 -6.60 4.90
N GLN A 191 -7.56 -7.93 4.93
CA GLN A 191 -8.65 -8.75 4.42
C GLN A 191 -9.99 -8.40 5.09
N ARG A 192 -10.00 -8.17 6.40
CA ARG A 192 -11.22 -7.85 7.15
C ARG A 192 -11.83 -6.52 6.68
N ASP A 193 -10.98 -5.51 6.46
CA ASP A 193 -11.42 -4.20 6.00
C ASP A 193 -12.11 -4.33 4.63
N LEU A 194 -11.50 -5.05 3.69
CA LEU A 194 -12.08 -5.27 2.38
C LEU A 194 -13.34 -6.14 2.40
N MET A 195 -13.38 -7.16 3.26
CA MET A 195 -14.58 -7.99 3.42
C MET A 195 -15.77 -7.14 3.89
N ASN A 196 -15.54 -6.22 4.84
CA ASN A 196 -16.56 -5.27 5.28
C ASN A 196 -16.96 -4.30 4.15
N ILE A 197 -15.99 -3.77 3.39
CA ILE A 197 -16.25 -2.86 2.26
C ILE A 197 -17.09 -3.54 1.17
N PHE A 198 -16.79 -4.80 0.85
CA PHE A 198 -17.55 -5.56 -0.15
C PHE A 198 -18.85 -6.17 0.40
N GLY A 199 -19.11 -6.05 1.70
CA GLY A 199 -20.27 -6.67 2.34
C GLY A 199 -20.26 -8.21 2.25
N VAL A 200 -19.08 -8.83 2.22
CA VAL A 200 -18.93 -10.29 2.10
C VAL A 200 -18.47 -10.90 3.43
N ASN A 201 -19.10 -12.02 3.79
CA ASN A 201 -18.77 -12.74 5.04
C ASN A 201 -17.87 -13.95 4.79
N HIS A 202 -17.83 -14.46 3.57
CA HIS A 202 -17.10 -15.68 3.23
C HIS A 202 -15.81 -15.40 2.47
N LYS A 203 -14.72 -16.09 2.87
CA LYS A 203 -13.40 -15.93 2.24
C LYS A 203 -13.42 -16.24 0.74
N VAL A 204 -14.21 -17.23 0.32
CA VAL A 204 -14.32 -17.63 -1.10
C VAL A 204 -14.89 -16.48 -1.94
N GLU A 205 -15.95 -15.83 -1.45
CA GLU A 205 -16.54 -14.67 -2.11
C GLU A 205 -15.58 -13.49 -2.13
N PHE A 206 -14.86 -13.26 -1.03
CA PHE A 206 -13.81 -12.26 -0.96
C PHE A 206 -12.73 -12.46 -2.02
N TYR A 207 -12.19 -13.68 -2.17
CA TYR A 207 -11.19 -13.96 -3.20
C TYR A 207 -11.75 -13.79 -4.61
N ARG A 208 -13.01 -14.18 -4.85
CA ARG A 208 -13.70 -13.90 -6.12
C ARG A 208 -13.78 -12.40 -6.41
N HIS A 209 -14.06 -11.57 -5.41
CA HIS A 209 -14.05 -10.11 -5.56
C HIS A 209 -12.64 -9.58 -5.82
N LEU A 210 -11.63 -10.05 -5.09
CA LEU A 210 -10.24 -9.63 -5.31
C LEU A 210 -9.77 -9.91 -6.73
N ASP A 211 -10.07 -11.11 -7.24
CA ASP A 211 -9.72 -11.52 -8.59
C ASP A 211 -10.50 -10.72 -9.63
N THR A 212 -11.80 -10.52 -9.41
CA THR A 212 -12.63 -9.69 -10.30
C THR A 212 -12.13 -8.25 -10.33
N LEU A 213 -11.84 -7.67 -9.16
CA LEU A 213 -11.41 -6.28 -8.98
C LEU A 213 -9.93 -6.04 -9.32
N GLY A 214 -9.14 -7.12 -9.48
CA GLY A 214 -7.71 -7.04 -9.73
C GLY A 214 -6.98 -6.17 -8.72
N ILE A 215 -7.23 -6.39 -7.43
CA ILE A 215 -6.67 -5.58 -6.34
C ILE A 215 -5.22 -6.00 -6.07
N ASN A 216 -4.32 -5.02 -6.14
CA ASN A 216 -2.91 -5.21 -5.88
C ASN A 216 -2.66 -5.56 -4.42
N LYS A 217 -1.77 -6.52 -4.18
CA LYS A 217 -1.38 -6.95 -2.84
C LYS A 217 -0.01 -6.36 -2.51
N VAL A 218 0.16 -5.98 -1.27
CA VAL A 218 1.42 -5.57 -0.67
C VAL A 218 1.79 -6.61 0.37
N LYS A 219 2.91 -7.30 0.19
CA LYS A 219 3.42 -8.28 1.14
C LYS A 219 4.60 -7.70 1.90
N LEU A 220 4.48 -7.57 3.21
CA LEU A 220 5.55 -7.15 4.09
C LEU A 220 5.76 -8.24 5.14
N ASN A 221 6.87 -8.98 5.05
CA ASN A 221 7.05 -10.23 5.80
C ASN A 221 5.87 -11.20 5.54
N ASN A 222 5.27 -11.73 6.61
CA ASN A 222 4.06 -12.56 6.53
C ASN A 222 2.74 -11.75 6.44
N LEU A 223 2.83 -10.43 6.36
CA LEU A 223 1.67 -9.53 6.33
C LEU A 223 1.23 -9.30 4.89
N VAL A 224 0.01 -9.70 4.54
CA VAL A 224 -0.60 -9.37 3.24
C VAL A 224 -1.60 -8.24 3.43
N ARG A 225 -1.38 -7.14 2.73
CA ARG A 225 -2.26 -5.98 2.67
C ARG A 225 -2.66 -5.66 1.25
N TYR A 226 -3.68 -4.84 1.09
CA TYR A 226 -4.29 -4.53 -0.18
C TYR A 226 -4.31 -3.03 -0.42
N ARG A 227 -4.19 -2.64 -1.69
CA ARG A 227 -4.26 -1.27 -2.18
C ARG A 227 -5.55 -1.06 -2.95
N VAL A 228 -6.43 -0.19 -2.43
CA VAL A 228 -7.78 0.10 -2.98
C VAL A 228 -7.81 1.47 -3.67
N ASP A 229 -6.75 2.27 -3.47
CA ASP A 229 -6.47 3.61 -4.01
C ASP A 229 -6.59 3.72 -5.54
N GLU A 230 -6.79 2.61 -6.26
CA GLU A 230 -7.00 2.58 -7.71
C GLU A 230 -8.42 2.13 -8.11
N VAL A 231 -9.37 2.02 -7.17
CA VAL A 231 -10.77 1.56 -7.39
C VAL A 231 -11.74 2.76 -7.57
N GLU A 232 -11.23 3.91 -8.01
CA GLU A 232 -12.07 5.07 -8.35
C GLU A 232 -13.00 4.77 -9.54
N GLU A 233 -14.17 5.40 -9.57
CA GLU A 233 -15.24 5.27 -10.58
C GLU A 233 -14.85 5.77 -11.99
N THR A 234 -13.60 6.18 -12.21
CA THR A 234 -13.09 6.50 -13.54
C THR A 234 -12.79 5.22 -14.31
N PHE A 235 -13.12 5.20 -15.60
CA PHE A 235 -13.04 4.00 -16.43
C PHE A 235 -11.69 3.27 -16.29
N GLN A 236 -11.77 2.00 -15.88
CA GLN A 236 -10.65 1.11 -15.60
C GLN A 236 -10.80 -0.17 -16.42
N ALA A 237 -9.92 -0.41 -17.38
CA ALA A 237 -9.81 -1.69 -18.06
C ALA A 237 -8.77 -2.58 -17.36
N ARG A 238 -9.07 -3.87 -17.23
CA ARG A 238 -8.15 -4.84 -16.63
C ARG A 238 -7.64 -5.78 -17.71
N MET A 239 -6.33 -5.77 -17.91
CA MET A 239 -5.65 -6.75 -18.74
C MET A 239 -4.86 -7.71 -17.86
N TYR A 240 -4.96 -8.99 -18.19
CA TYR A 240 -4.16 -10.02 -17.55
C TYR A 240 -2.68 -9.76 -17.83
N ILE A 241 -1.83 -9.94 -16.82
CA ILE A 241 -0.42 -9.62 -16.96
C ILE A 241 0.26 -10.45 -18.05
N THR A 242 -0.06 -11.74 -18.13
CA THR A 242 0.51 -12.59 -19.18
C THR A 242 0.09 -12.11 -20.58
N ALA A 243 -1.15 -11.65 -20.75
CA ALA A 243 -1.63 -11.07 -22.02
C ALA A 243 -0.91 -9.75 -22.33
N PHE A 244 -0.75 -8.89 -21.31
CA PHE A 244 0.04 -7.66 -21.42
C PHE A 244 1.48 -7.94 -21.86
N LEU A 245 2.19 -8.83 -21.17
CA LEU A 245 3.57 -9.19 -21.48
C LEU A 245 3.66 -9.80 -22.88
N HIS A 246 2.70 -10.63 -23.28
CA HIS A 246 2.63 -11.16 -24.63
C HIS A 246 2.52 -10.05 -25.67
N LEU A 247 1.57 -9.14 -25.50
CA LEU A 247 1.37 -8.01 -26.41
C LEU A 247 2.61 -7.11 -26.46
N LYS A 248 3.20 -6.79 -25.30
CA LYS A 248 4.42 -5.98 -25.21
C LYS A 248 5.61 -6.66 -25.90
N ASN A 249 5.80 -7.97 -25.70
CA ASN A 249 6.88 -8.71 -26.34
C ASN A 249 6.71 -8.82 -27.86
N LYS A 250 5.46 -8.91 -28.34
CA LYS A 250 5.15 -9.08 -29.76
C LYS A 250 5.13 -7.75 -30.53
N HIS A 251 4.67 -6.68 -29.91
CA HIS A 251 4.41 -5.40 -30.55
C HIS A 251 5.27 -4.25 -30.01
N GLY A 252 6.19 -4.52 -29.09
CA GLY A 252 7.04 -3.50 -28.48
C GLY A 252 6.20 -2.45 -27.75
N GLU A 253 6.58 -1.18 -27.92
CA GLU A 253 5.87 -0.03 -27.34
C GLU A 253 4.55 0.29 -28.09
N GLU A 254 4.30 -0.31 -29.26
CA GLU A 254 3.06 -0.12 -30.04
C GLU A 254 1.88 -0.97 -29.52
N TYR A 255 2.07 -1.74 -28.45
CA TYR A 255 1.03 -2.61 -27.89
C TYR A 255 -0.28 -1.86 -27.57
N MET A 256 -0.19 -0.58 -27.17
CA MET A 256 -1.37 0.25 -26.96
C MET A 256 -2.11 0.56 -28.25
N THR A 257 -1.41 0.83 -29.35
CA THR A 257 -2.01 1.05 -30.67
C THR A 257 -2.74 -0.21 -31.15
N VAL A 258 -2.19 -1.39 -30.89
CA VAL A 258 -2.83 -2.67 -31.20
C VAL A 258 -4.14 -2.85 -30.43
N ILE A 259 -4.14 -2.54 -29.13
CA ILE A 259 -5.34 -2.59 -28.30
C ILE A 259 -6.39 -1.60 -28.82
N GLN A 260 -5.99 -0.38 -29.13
CA GLN A 260 -6.85 0.68 -29.65
C GLN A 260 -7.50 0.29 -30.98
N LYS A 261 -6.72 -0.23 -31.91
CA LYS A 261 -7.23 -0.72 -33.19
C LYS A 261 -8.24 -1.85 -32.99
N ARG A 262 -7.93 -2.81 -32.11
CA ARG A 262 -8.83 -3.92 -31.80
C ARG A 262 -10.15 -3.45 -31.18
N ALA A 263 -10.10 -2.40 -30.36
CA ALA A 263 -11.28 -1.75 -29.78
C ALA A 263 -12.15 -1.02 -30.80
N LEU A 264 -11.64 -0.69 -31.98
CA LEU A 264 -12.47 -0.14 -33.06
C LEU A 264 -13.04 -1.27 -33.93
N GLU A 265 -12.24 -2.30 -34.22
CA GLU A 265 -12.64 -3.48 -35.00
C GLU A 265 -13.80 -4.26 -34.38
N LEU A 266 -13.85 -4.38 -33.05
CA LEU A 266 -14.90 -5.16 -32.37
C LEU A 266 -16.25 -4.44 -32.28
N LEU A 267 -16.35 -3.19 -32.75
CA LEU A 267 -17.60 -2.42 -32.85
C LEU A 267 -18.14 -2.32 -34.28
N ASP A 268 -17.35 -2.71 -35.27
CA ASP A 268 -17.76 -2.83 -36.68
C ASP A 268 -18.42 -4.19 -36.95
#